data_AF-A0A3S0V0W0-F1
#
_entry.id   AF-A0A3S0V0W0-F1
#
_cell.length_a   1.000
_cell.length_b   1.000
_cell.length_c   1.000
_cell.angle_alpha   90.00
_cell.angle_beta   90.00
_cell.angle_gamma   90.00
#
_symmetry.space_group_name_H-M   'P 1'
#
loop_
_entity.id
_entity.type
_entity.pdbx_description
1 polymer ?
#
loop_
_entity_poly.entity_id
_entity_poly.type
_entity_poly.pdbx_seq_one_letter_code
_entity_poly.pdbx_strand_id
1 'polypeptide(L)'
;MALGFSWNEVHMIKMVWLIVRLAVVYLIVGPMLGILLIANNSHPLFFHLERDVVGWISIFGCVIAYILVRLEATKEVGKLFFVSILGALVILMYVKEHFWLQGMRIHSWTVFLAVLFAISLLFFVIPHRHLKPLLFLLPVSACSWLLVWVVYRPASLVIEIFGAKDKLPEENISKIVEFMPEVFRSCLASGIFMVCLIMPFYILARWGHNPKSTYQSLTKRLRQIRNARHF
;
A
#
# COMPACT_ATOMS: atom_id res chain seq x y z
N MET A 1 -4.70 -27.06 38.69
CA MET A 1 -3.31 -27.56 38.52
C MET A 1 -2.57 -26.55 37.64
N ALA A 2 -1.94 -25.56 38.27
CA ALA A 2 -1.20 -24.51 37.56
C ALA A 2 0.22 -25.01 37.29
N LEU A 3 0.54 -25.29 36.02
CA LEU A 3 1.91 -25.57 35.59
C LEU A 3 2.72 -24.28 35.76
N GLY A 4 3.43 -24.18 36.89
CA GLY A 4 4.39 -23.12 37.16
C GLY A 4 5.62 -23.30 36.29
N PHE A 5 5.61 -22.69 35.11
CA PHE A 5 6.81 -22.54 34.29
C PHE A 5 7.88 -21.77 35.10
N SER A 6 9.11 -22.27 35.12
CA SER A 6 10.20 -21.53 35.75
C SER A 6 10.50 -20.27 34.92
N TRP A 7 10.92 -19.18 35.58
CA TRP A 7 11.26 -17.92 34.88
C TRP A 7 12.27 -18.13 33.74
N ASN A 8 13.21 -19.07 33.89
CA ASN A 8 14.20 -19.42 32.86
C ASN A 8 13.56 -20.01 31.60
N GLU A 9 12.52 -20.82 31.72
CA GLU A 9 11.83 -21.41 30.56
C GLU A 9 11.06 -20.34 29.77
N VAL A 10 10.43 -19.38 30.45
CA VAL A 10 9.73 -18.27 29.80
C VAL A 10 10.71 -17.38 29.02
N HIS A 11 11.90 -17.13 29.57
CA HIS A 11 12.95 -16.39 28.87
C HIS A 11 13.52 -17.17 27.68
N MET A 12 13.73 -18.48 27.83
CA MET A 12 14.22 -19.35 26.76
C MET A 12 13.25 -19.39 25.58
N ILE A 13 11.94 -19.54 25.83
CA ILE A 13 10.90 -19.54 24.79
C ILE A 13 10.88 -18.20 24.04
N LYS A 14 11.00 -17.07 24.75
CA LYS A 14 11.08 -15.74 24.12
C LYS A 14 12.32 -15.58 23.24
N MET A 15 13.46 -16.08 23.70
CA MET A 15 14.73 -16.04 22.97
C MET A 15 14.68 -16.90 21.69
N VAL A 16 14.21 -18.14 21.80
CA VAL A 16 14.01 -19.03 20.64
C VAL A 16 13.10 -18.37 19.62
N TRP A 17 12.01 -17.75 20.07
CA TRP A 17 11.07 -17.12 19.16
C TRP A 17 11.61 -15.86 18.50
N LEU A 18 12.46 -15.10 19.18
CA LEU A 18 13.20 -13.98 18.60
C LEU A 18 14.18 -14.45 17.52
N ILE A 19 14.89 -15.55 17.75
CA ILE A 19 15.80 -16.16 16.76
C ILE A 19 15.03 -16.62 15.52
N VAL A 20 13.89 -17.29 15.69
CA VAL A 20 13.03 -17.72 14.57
C VAL A 20 12.57 -16.51 13.75
N ARG A 21 12.15 -15.42 14.39
CA ARG A 21 11.76 -14.19 13.67
C ARG A 21 12.92 -13.57 12.90
N LEU A 22 14.12 -13.53 13.48
CA LEU A 22 15.32 -13.04 12.80
C LEU A 22 15.66 -13.91 11.58
N ALA A 23 15.57 -15.23 11.71
CA ALA A 23 15.79 -16.15 10.58
C ALA A 23 14.79 -15.91 9.44
N VAL A 24 13.51 -15.69 9.75
CA VAL A 24 12.48 -15.35 8.76
C VAL A 24 12.80 -14.01 8.08
N VAL A 25 13.18 -12.98 8.84
CA VAL A 25 13.57 -11.69 8.26
C VAL A 25 14.78 -11.85 7.33
N TYR A 26 15.82 -12.56 7.78
CA TYR A 26 17.02 -12.81 6.98
C TYR A 26 16.68 -13.46 5.63
N LEU A 27 15.77 -14.43 5.61
CA LEU A 27 15.35 -15.11 4.39
C LEU A 27 14.55 -14.20 3.42
N ILE A 28 13.79 -13.23 3.96
CA ILE A 28 12.94 -12.33 3.17
C ILE A 28 13.70 -11.11 2.64
N VAL A 29 14.82 -10.72 3.27
CA VAL A 29 15.63 -9.55 2.87
C VAL A 29 16.12 -9.66 1.42
N GLY A 30 16.59 -10.84 0.99
CA GLY A 30 17.05 -11.04 -0.39
C GLY A 30 15.97 -10.77 -1.45
N PRO A 31 14.81 -11.46 -1.39
CA PRO A 31 13.66 -11.17 -2.26
C PRO A 31 13.20 -9.71 -2.20
N MET A 32 13.19 -9.10 -1.01
CA MET A 32 12.82 -7.69 -0.82
C MET A 32 13.77 -6.73 -1.55
N LEU A 33 15.08 -6.98 -1.50
CA LEU A 33 16.05 -6.17 -2.26
C LEU A 33 15.85 -6.32 -3.77
N GLY A 34 15.57 -7.53 -4.25
CA GLY A 34 15.23 -7.77 -5.65
C GLY A 34 14.00 -6.97 -6.10
N ILE A 35 12.94 -6.97 -5.29
CA ILE A 35 11.74 -6.17 -5.52
C ILE A 35 12.06 -4.67 -5.58
N LEU A 36 12.87 -4.17 -4.65
CA LEU A 36 13.27 -2.75 -4.63
C LEU A 36 14.07 -2.37 -5.89
N LEU A 37 14.97 -3.24 -6.36
CA LEU A 37 15.71 -3.01 -7.59
C LEU A 37 14.80 -2.98 -8.83
N ILE A 38 13.87 -3.92 -8.93
CA ILE A 38 12.89 -3.94 -10.03
C ILE A 38 12.01 -2.69 -9.98
N ALA A 39 11.52 -2.32 -8.79
CA ALA A 39 10.73 -1.11 -8.59
C ALA A 39 11.50 0.17 -8.93
N ASN A 40 12.82 0.17 -8.73
CA ASN A 40 13.66 1.31 -9.09
C ASN A 40 13.87 1.44 -10.61
N ASN A 41 13.95 0.32 -11.31
CA ASN A 41 14.22 0.30 -12.75
C ASN A 41 12.93 0.38 -13.59
N SER A 42 11.76 0.17 -12.99
CA SER A 42 10.50 0.40 -13.67
C SER A 42 10.27 1.90 -13.81
N HIS A 43 10.58 2.44 -14.99
CA HIS A 43 10.14 3.78 -15.36
C HIS A 43 8.69 3.72 -15.81
N PRO A 44 7.75 4.17 -15.01
CA PRO A 44 6.39 4.26 -15.50
C PRO A 44 6.31 5.49 -16.40
N LEU A 45 5.78 5.36 -17.60
CA LEU A 45 5.48 6.53 -18.45
C LEU A 45 4.56 7.46 -17.65
N PHE A 46 5.08 8.59 -17.17
CA PHE A 46 4.30 9.62 -16.50
C PHE A 46 3.84 10.61 -17.55
N PHE A 47 2.56 10.57 -17.87
CA PHE A 47 1.89 11.67 -18.57
C PHE A 47 1.92 12.92 -17.69
N HIS A 48 1.81 14.09 -18.30
CA HIS A 48 1.87 15.34 -17.56
C HIS A 48 0.62 15.46 -16.68
N LEU A 49 0.75 15.17 -15.39
CA LEU A 49 -0.37 15.36 -14.46
C LEU A 49 -0.63 16.85 -14.28
N GLU A 50 -1.78 17.30 -14.77
CA GLU A 50 -2.28 18.64 -14.56
C GLU A 50 -2.72 18.80 -13.10
N ARG A 51 -2.16 19.81 -12.41
CA ARG A 51 -2.38 20.00 -10.96
C ARG A 51 -3.85 20.26 -10.64
N ASP A 52 -4.55 20.95 -11.53
CA ASP A 52 -5.95 21.31 -11.36
C ASP A 52 -6.83 20.06 -11.36
N VAL A 53 -6.57 19.12 -12.27
CA VAL A 53 -7.25 17.82 -12.34
C VAL A 53 -7.02 17.02 -11.06
N VAL A 54 -5.78 16.95 -10.58
CA VAL A 54 -5.45 16.28 -9.32
C VAL A 54 -6.21 16.93 -8.15
N GLY A 55 -6.28 18.27 -8.12
CA GLY A 55 -7.02 19.02 -7.11
C GLY A 55 -8.51 18.67 -7.09
N TRP A 56 -9.18 18.72 -8.25
CA TRP A 56 -10.61 18.39 -8.37
C TRP A 56 -10.92 16.94 -7.97
N ILE A 57 -10.14 15.98 -8.45
CA ILE A 57 -10.31 14.56 -8.08
C ILE A 57 -10.13 14.37 -6.58
N SER A 58 -9.14 15.04 -5.98
CA SER A 58 -8.88 14.96 -4.55
C SER A 58 -10.03 15.54 -3.73
N ILE A 59 -10.55 16.71 -4.12
CA ILE A 59 -11.70 17.35 -3.46
C ILE A 59 -12.92 16.42 -3.51
N PHE A 60 -13.23 15.89 -4.70
CA PHE A 60 -14.34 14.96 -4.88
C PHE A 60 -14.17 13.68 -4.05
N GLY A 61 -12.97 13.11 -4.05
CA GLY A 61 -12.62 11.96 -3.21
C GLY A 61 -12.78 12.26 -1.72
N CYS A 62 -12.38 13.45 -1.25
CA CYS A 62 -12.53 13.87 0.14
C CYS A 62 -14.02 14.00 0.54
N VAL A 63 -14.88 14.49 -0.36
CA VAL A 63 -16.34 14.52 -0.12
C VAL A 63 -16.89 13.11 0.05
N ILE A 64 -16.51 12.17 -0.84
CA ILE A 64 -16.89 10.76 -0.70
C ILE A 64 -16.38 10.17 0.62
N ALA A 65 -15.12 10.44 0.96
CA ALA A 65 -14.51 9.98 2.21
C ALA A 65 -15.30 10.48 3.42
N TYR A 66 -15.68 11.76 3.42
CA TYR A 66 -16.47 12.37 4.47
C TYR A 66 -17.85 11.72 4.62
N ILE A 67 -18.54 11.45 3.50
CA ILE A 67 -19.82 10.72 3.51
C ILE A 67 -19.64 9.32 4.11
N LEU A 68 -18.59 8.59 3.73
CA LEU A 68 -18.28 7.27 4.30
C LEU A 68 -17.96 7.35 5.80
N VAL A 69 -17.28 8.40 6.25
CA VAL A 69 -16.97 8.59 7.69
C VAL A 69 -18.25 8.81 8.51
N ARG A 70 -19.28 9.40 7.92
CA ARG A 70 -20.57 9.67 8.59
C ARG A 70 -21.40 8.40 8.78
N LEU A 71 -21.19 7.36 7.99
CA LEU A 71 -21.89 6.09 8.11
C LEU A 71 -21.13 5.16 9.09
N GLU A 72 -21.77 4.74 10.18
CA GLU A 72 -21.12 3.89 11.20
C GLU A 72 -20.52 2.61 10.61
N ALA A 73 -21.22 2.00 9.65
CA ALA A 73 -20.78 0.77 8.99
C ALA A 73 -19.50 0.95 8.16
N THR A 74 -19.25 2.13 7.59
CA THR A 74 -18.11 2.38 6.69
C THR A 74 -17.10 3.38 7.25
N LYS A 75 -17.27 3.82 8.50
CA LYS A 75 -16.44 4.84 9.15
C LYS A 75 -14.94 4.59 9.03
N GLU A 76 -14.47 3.38 9.33
CA GLU A 76 -13.05 3.04 9.26
C GLU A 76 -12.53 2.97 7.82
N VAL A 77 -13.38 2.57 6.87
CA VAL A 77 -13.06 2.60 5.44
C VAL A 77 -12.95 4.05 4.96
N GLY A 78 -13.87 4.92 5.38
CA GLY A 78 -13.85 6.35 5.06
C GLY A 78 -12.59 7.05 5.59
N LYS A 79 -12.17 6.74 6.83
CA LYS A 79 -10.91 7.26 7.39
C LYS A 79 -9.69 6.78 6.60
N LEU A 80 -9.63 5.47 6.30
CA LEU A 80 -8.54 4.90 5.49
C LEU A 80 -8.49 5.58 4.12
N PHE A 81 -9.63 5.74 3.47
CA PHE A 81 -9.75 6.38 2.16
C PHE A 81 -9.29 7.83 2.20
N PHE A 82 -9.73 8.61 3.20
CA PHE A 82 -9.29 9.99 3.39
C PHE A 82 -7.76 10.12 3.53
N VAL A 83 -7.16 9.32 4.40
CA VAL A 83 -5.71 9.33 4.59
C VAL A 83 -4.97 8.83 3.34
N SER A 84 -5.57 7.91 2.58
CA SER A 84 -5.01 7.42 1.32
C SER A 84 -5.04 8.47 0.21
N ILE A 85 -6.01 9.39 0.21
CA ILE A 85 -6.02 10.55 -0.70
C ILE A 85 -4.81 11.44 -0.39
N LEU A 86 -4.57 11.75 0.89
CA LEU A 86 -3.39 12.53 1.30
C LEU A 86 -2.09 11.81 0.95
N GLY A 87 -2.02 10.50 1.19
CA GLY A 87 -0.87 9.69 0.80
C GLY A 87 -0.64 9.68 -0.71
N ALA A 88 -1.70 9.62 -1.51
CA ALA A 88 -1.62 9.68 -2.98
C ALA A 88 -1.05 11.02 -3.44
N LEU A 89 -1.49 12.13 -2.84
CA LEU A 89 -0.94 13.46 -3.13
C LEU A 89 0.56 13.54 -2.83
N VAL A 90 1.01 12.99 -1.70
CA VAL A 90 2.45 12.92 -1.37
C VAL A 90 3.21 12.12 -2.43
N ILE A 91 2.69 10.96 -2.84
CA ILE A 91 3.32 10.15 -3.89
C ILE A 91 3.45 10.94 -5.20
N LEU A 92 2.39 11.65 -5.59
CA LEU A 92 2.38 12.47 -6.81
C LEU A 92 3.40 13.61 -6.76
N MET A 93 3.58 14.25 -5.61
CA MET A 93 4.57 15.32 -5.43
C MET A 93 6.00 14.83 -5.64
N TYR A 94 6.35 13.66 -5.11
CA TYR A 94 7.71 13.10 -5.16
C TYR A 94 7.94 12.14 -6.32
N VAL A 95 6.99 12.06 -7.27
CA VAL A 95 7.01 11.02 -8.28
C VAL A 95 8.13 11.20 -9.31
N LYS A 96 8.60 12.43 -9.55
CA LYS A 96 9.72 12.71 -10.47
C LYS A 96 11.07 12.82 -9.75
N GLU A 97 11.05 12.81 -8.43
CA GLU A 97 12.22 13.03 -7.58
C GLU A 97 13.08 11.78 -7.50
N HIS A 98 14.39 11.99 -7.59
CA HIS A 98 15.39 10.94 -7.58
C HIS A 98 16.64 11.39 -6.84
N PHE A 99 17.29 10.43 -6.19
CA PHE A 99 18.51 10.62 -5.43
C PHE A 99 19.64 9.83 -6.07
N TRP A 100 20.87 10.31 -5.90
CA TRP A 100 22.06 9.56 -6.29
C TRP A 100 22.66 8.89 -5.06
N LEU A 101 22.80 7.56 -5.09
CA LEU A 101 23.43 6.79 -4.04
C LEU A 101 24.40 5.79 -4.68
N GLN A 102 25.68 5.85 -4.31
CA GLN A 102 26.73 4.93 -4.80
C GLN A 102 26.74 4.78 -6.35
N GLY A 103 26.51 5.87 -7.08
CA GLY A 103 26.48 5.86 -8.54
C GLY A 103 25.20 5.31 -9.17
N MET A 104 24.22 4.90 -8.36
CA MET A 104 22.89 4.51 -8.83
C MET A 104 21.88 5.63 -8.63
N ARG A 105 21.02 5.84 -9.64
CA ARG A 105 19.87 6.74 -9.55
C ARG A 105 18.71 6.00 -8.86
N ILE A 106 18.39 6.40 -7.65
CA ILE A 106 17.31 5.81 -6.84
C ILE A 106 16.09 6.73 -6.87
N HIS A 107 14.95 6.19 -7.29
CA HIS A 107 13.68 6.92 -7.26
C HIS A 107 13.11 7.05 -5.85
N SER A 108 12.46 8.18 -5.57
CA SER A 108 11.86 8.46 -4.25
C SER A 108 10.84 7.40 -3.83
N TRP A 109 10.11 6.83 -4.78
CA TRP A 109 9.15 5.76 -4.49
C TRP A 109 9.84 4.47 -4.01
N THR A 110 11.03 4.17 -4.50
CA THR A 110 11.83 3.01 -4.07
C THR A 110 12.26 3.19 -2.62
N VAL A 111 12.72 4.39 -2.27
CA VAL A 111 13.10 4.75 -0.90
C VAL A 111 11.89 4.64 0.02
N PHE A 112 10.74 5.16 -0.40
CA PHE A 112 9.49 5.07 0.35
C PHE A 112 9.09 3.60 0.61
N LEU A 113 9.15 2.75 -0.42
CA LEU A 113 8.87 1.31 -0.29
C LEU A 113 9.85 0.62 0.67
N ALA A 114 11.14 0.97 0.60
CA ALA A 114 12.17 0.44 1.48
C ALA A 114 11.89 0.78 2.95
N VAL A 115 11.47 2.02 3.23
CA VAL A 115 11.08 2.46 4.59
C VAL A 115 9.86 1.69 5.09
N LEU A 116 8.82 1.50 4.28
CA LEU A 116 7.62 0.74 4.67
C LEU A 116 7.95 -0.71 5.02
N PHE A 117 8.80 -1.33 4.21
CA PHE A 117 9.25 -2.69 4.48
C PHE A 117 10.14 -2.76 5.73
N ALA A 118 11.04 -1.80 5.93
CA ALA A 118 11.86 -1.73 7.13
C ALA A 118 10.99 -1.60 8.40
N ILE A 119 9.97 -0.74 8.40
CA ILE A 119 9.01 -0.61 9.51
C ILE A 119 8.33 -1.96 9.79
N SER A 120 7.93 -2.68 8.73
CA SER A 120 7.23 -3.96 8.85
C SER A 120 8.11 -5.05 9.43
N LEU A 121 9.35 -5.17 8.94
CA LEU A 121 10.33 -6.14 9.42
C LEU A 121 10.74 -5.81 10.86
N LEU A 122 10.98 -4.54 11.17
CA LEU A 122 11.33 -4.09 12.52
C LEU A 122 10.21 -4.44 13.51
N PHE A 123 8.95 -4.17 13.15
CA PHE A 123 7.81 -4.55 14.00
C PHE A 123 7.66 -6.06 14.14
N PHE A 124 7.93 -6.83 13.08
CA PHE A 124 7.86 -8.28 13.13
C PHE A 124 8.88 -8.88 14.11
N VAL A 125 10.12 -8.38 14.12
CA VAL A 125 11.17 -8.83 15.05
C VAL A 125 10.88 -8.33 16.46
N ILE A 126 10.64 -7.03 16.61
CA ILE A 126 10.46 -6.33 17.90
C ILE A 126 9.09 -5.66 17.89
N PRO A 127 8.02 -6.38 18.29
CA PRO A 127 6.68 -5.84 18.23
C PRO A 127 6.43 -4.92 19.43
N HIS A 128 6.93 -3.69 19.32
CA HIS A 128 6.87 -2.69 20.36
C HIS A 128 5.62 -1.80 20.22
N ARG A 129 5.11 -1.31 21.34
CA ARG A 129 3.88 -0.50 21.39
C ARG A 129 3.99 0.78 20.56
N HIS A 130 5.19 1.38 20.49
CA HIS A 130 5.46 2.59 19.71
C HIS A 130 5.54 2.37 18.20
N LEU A 131 5.82 1.14 17.75
CA LEU A 131 5.88 0.80 16.32
C LEU A 131 4.51 0.40 15.76
N LYS A 132 3.57 0.01 16.64
CA LYS A 132 2.21 -0.40 16.25
C LYS A 132 1.43 0.66 15.45
N PRO A 133 1.46 1.96 15.78
CA PRO A 133 0.79 2.99 14.98
C PRO A 133 1.36 3.11 13.57
N LEU A 134 2.66 2.88 13.38
CA LEU A 134 3.33 3.00 12.09
C LEU A 134 2.88 1.92 11.10
N LEU A 135 2.40 0.76 11.58
CA LEU A 135 1.85 -0.29 10.71
C LEU A 135 0.62 0.17 9.91
N PHE A 136 -0.08 1.21 10.36
CA PHE A 136 -1.19 1.79 9.59
C PHE A 136 -0.71 2.44 8.28
N LEU A 137 0.57 2.83 8.20
CA LEU A 137 1.14 3.38 6.97
C LEU A 137 1.14 2.36 5.83
N LEU A 138 1.22 1.06 6.11
CA LEU A 138 1.20 0.03 5.05
C LEU A 138 -0.11 0.00 4.25
N PRO A 139 -1.29 -0.24 4.87
CA PRO A 139 -2.54 -0.24 4.13
C PRO A 139 -2.84 1.13 3.52
N VAL A 140 -2.48 2.23 4.19
CA VAL A 140 -2.59 3.58 3.61
C VAL A 140 -1.74 3.68 2.35
N SER A 141 -0.48 3.27 2.38
CA SER A 141 0.43 3.37 1.24
C SER A 141 -0.03 2.49 0.08
N ALA A 142 -0.50 1.28 0.36
CA ALA A 142 -1.07 0.37 -0.63
C ALA A 142 -2.29 1.01 -1.33
N CYS A 143 -3.23 1.56 -0.56
CA CYS A 143 -4.40 2.25 -1.10
C CYS A 143 -4.04 3.54 -1.83
N SER A 144 -3.07 4.30 -1.32
CA SER A 144 -2.56 5.53 -1.95
C SER A 144 -1.94 5.23 -3.31
N TRP A 145 -1.14 4.16 -3.40
CA TRP A 145 -0.57 3.70 -4.66
C TRP A 145 -1.67 3.31 -5.64
N LEU A 146 -2.64 2.49 -5.18
CA LEU A 146 -3.79 2.11 -5.99
C LEU A 146 -4.55 3.34 -6.52
N LEU A 147 -4.77 4.37 -5.70
CA LEU A 147 -5.40 5.62 -6.12
C LEU A 147 -4.61 6.33 -7.22
N VAL A 148 -3.29 6.44 -7.08
CA VAL A 148 -2.42 7.08 -8.09
C VAL A 148 -2.55 6.38 -9.44
N TRP A 149 -2.50 5.05 -9.46
CA TRP A 149 -2.51 4.29 -10.72
C TRP A 149 -3.91 4.10 -11.28
N VAL A 150 -4.91 3.80 -10.46
CA VAL A 150 -6.25 3.44 -10.93
C VAL A 150 -7.15 4.66 -11.13
N VAL A 151 -6.91 5.75 -10.40
CA VAL A 151 -7.79 6.92 -10.43
C VAL A 151 -7.08 8.10 -11.07
N TYR A 152 -6.03 8.64 -10.43
CA TYR A 152 -5.44 9.92 -10.85
C TYR A 152 -4.87 9.87 -12.26
N ARG A 153 -4.11 8.80 -12.60
CA ARG A 153 -3.47 8.65 -13.93
C ARG A 153 -4.48 8.44 -15.07
N PRO A 154 -5.43 7.49 -14.99
CA PRO A 154 -6.45 7.33 -16.02
C PRO A 154 -7.29 8.60 -16.19
N ALA A 155 -7.69 9.24 -15.09
CA ALA A 155 -8.49 10.45 -15.14
C ALA A 155 -7.73 11.62 -15.79
N SER A 156 -6.43 11.80 -15.48
CA SER A 156 -5.63 12.84 -16.13
C SER A 156 -5.49 12.61 -17.63
N LEU A 157 -5.27 11.35 -18.04
CA LEU A 157 -5.17 11.00 -19.46
C LEU A 157 -6.48 11.28 -20.22
N VAL A 158 -7.62 10.95 -19.62
CA VAL A 158 -8.93 11.23 -20.21
C VAL A 158 -9.15 12.73 -20.38
N ILE A 159 -8.84 13.52 -19.36
CA ILE A 159 -9.03 14.97 -19.40
C ILE A 159 -8.08 15.63 -20.41
N GLU A 160 -6.83 15.18 -20.49
CA GLU A 160 -5.86 15.65 -21.48
C GLU A 160 -6.34 15.38 -22.92
N ILE A 161 -6.91 14.21 -23.17
CA ILE A 161 -7.50 13.87 -24.47
C ILE A 161 -8.70 14.78 -24.80
N PHE A 162 -9.60 15.01 -23.83
CA PHE A 162 -10.71 15.92 -24.03
C PHE A 162 -10.24 17.36 -24.33
N GLY A 163 -9.21 17.84 -23.63
CA GLY A 163 -8.63 19.17 -23.86
C GLY A 163 -7.83 19.29 -25.17
N ALA A 164 -7.33 18.17 -25.71
CA ALA A 164 -6.60 18.12 -26.97
C ALA A 164 -7.48 17.85 -28.19
N LYS A 165 -8.76 17.48 -27.98
CA LYS A 165 -9.70 17.10 -29.04
C LYS A 165 -9.87 18.17 -30.12
N ASP A 166 -9.81 19.44 -29.74
CA ASP A 166 -9.98 20.57 -30.67
C ASP A 166 -8.65 21.02 -31.33
N LYS A 167 -7.52 20.42 -30.93
CA LYS A 167 -6.16 20.86 -31.32
C LYS A 167 -5.40 19.84 -32.15
N LEU A 168 -5.79 18.56 -32.11
CA LEU A 168 -5.12 17.47 -32.79
C LEU A 168 -5.99 16.93 -33.93
N PRO A 169 -5.37 16.45 -35.03
CA PRO A 169 -6.11 15.75 -36.08
C PRO A 169 -6.76 14.47 -35.52
N GLU A 170 -7.98 14.18 -35.97
CA GLU A 170 -8.81 13.07 -35.48
C GLU A 170 -8.08 11.71 -35.53
N GLU A 171 -7.19 11.51 -36.50
CA GLU A 171 -6.40 10.28 -36.65
C GLU A 171 -5.41 10.03 -35.50
N ASN A 172 -4.90 11.09 -34.87
CA ASN A 172 -4.03 10.96 -33.70
C ASN A 172 -4.84 10.68 -32.44
N ILE A 173 -6.04 11.26 -32.33
CA ILE A 173 -6.96 11.05 -31.21
C ILE A 173 -7.48 9.61 -31.22
N SER A 174 -7.86 9.09 -32.40
CA SER A 174 -8.33 7.70 -32.53
C SER A 174 -7.26 6.69 -32.12
N LYS A 175 -6.01 6.89 -32.52
CA LYS A 175 -4.87 6.06 -32.09
C LYS A 175 -4.69 6.10 -30.57
N ILE A 176 -4.74 7.26 -29.94
CA ILE A 176 -4.61 7.38 -28.47
C ILE A 176 -5.77 6.67 -27.74
N VAL A 177 -6.99 6.81 -28.25
CA VAL A 177 -8.18 6.14 -27.69
C VAL A 177 -8.07 4.62 -27.82
N GLU A 178 -7.50 4.11 -28.92
CA GLU A 178 -7.25 2.68 -29.12
C GLU A 178 -6.22 2.11 -28.13
N PHE A 179 -5.18 2.89 -27.76
CA PHE A 179 -4.21 2.49 -26.75
C PHE A 179 -4.71 2.63 -25.29
N MET A 180 -5.79 3.37 -25.06
CA MET A 180 -6.30 3.67 -23.72
C MET A 180 -6.62 2.43 -22.86
N PRO A 181 -7.29 1.38 -23.37
CA PRO A 181 -7.59 0.19 -22.58
C PRO A 181 -6.32 -0.52 -22.08
N GLU A 182 -5.27 -0.54 -22.90
CA GLU A 182 -3.99 -1.16 -22.53
C GLU A 182 -3.29 -0.35 -21.42
N VAL A 183 -3.29 0.97 -21.53
CA VAL A 183 -2.78 1.87 -20.48
C VAL A 183 -3.55 1.68 -19.18
N PHE A 184 -4.88 1.60 -19.23
CA PHE A 184 -5.73 1.40 -18.05
C PHE A 184 -5.49 0.04 -17.41
N ARG A 185 -5.35 -1.01 -18.22
CA ARG A 185 -5.03 -2.35 -17.75
C ARG A 185 -3.67 -2.40 -17.07
N SER A 186 -2.65 -1.76 -17.67
CA SER A 186 -1.31 -1.67 -17.09
C SER A 186 -1.33 -0.90 -15.75
N CYS A 187 -2.06 0.20 -15.69
CA CYS A 187 -2.24 0.98 -14.47
C CYS A 187 -2.95 0.17 -13.38
N LEU A 188 -4.02 -0.55 -13.73
CA LEU A 188 -4.74 -1.44 -12.82
C LEU A 188 -3.84 -2.56 -12.30
N ALA A 189 -3.10 -3.21 -13.18
CA ALA A 189 -2.14 -4.26 -12.82
C ALA A 189 -1.07 -3.74 -11.85
N SER A 190 -0.52 -2.55 -12.11
CA SER A 190 0.47 -1.91 -11.22
C SER A 190 -0.11 -1.58 -9.84
N GLY A 191 -1.32 -1.00 -9.80
CA GLY A 191 -2.02 -0.71 -8.55
C GLY A 191 -2.30 -1.96 -7.72
N ILE A 192 -2.83 -3.01 -8.35
CA ILE A 192 -3.11 -4.30 -7.70
C ILE A 192 -1.81 -4.96 -7.23
N PHE A 193 -0.77 -4.96 -8.06
CA PHE A 193 0.53 -5.54 -7.72
C PHE A 193 1.09 -4.95 -6.43
N MET A 194 1.01 -3.62 -6.27
CA MET A 194 1.51 -2.95 -5.07
C MET A 194 0.67 -3.24 -3.83
N VAL A 195 -0.64 -3.43 -3.97
CA VAL A 195 -1.48 -3.94 -2.87
C VAL A 195 -1.08 -5.36 -2.49
N CYS A 196 -0.94 -6.26 -3.48
CA CYS A 196 -0.51 -7.64 -3.28
C CYS A 196 0.91 -7.75 -2.72
N LEU A 197 1.74 -6.73 -2.92
CA LEU A 197 3.10 -6.69 -2.42
C LEU A 197 3.18 -6.11 -1.01
N ILE A 198 2.43 -5.06 -0.66
CA ILE A 198 2.51 -4.42 0.67
C ILE A 198 1.64 -5.15 1.71
N MET A 199 0.44 -5.60 1.34
CA MET A 199 -0.52 -6.17 2.28
C MET A 199 -0.04 -7.47 2.96
N PRO A 200 0.67 -8.39 2.28
CA PRO A 200 1.23 -9.56 2.97
C PRO A 200 2.21 -9.18 4.08
N PHE A 201 3.06 -8.16 3.90
CA PHE A 201 3.96 -7.69 4.96
C PHE A 201 3.19 -7.11 6.15
N TYR A 202 2.10 -6.39 5.90
CA TYR A 202 1.22 -5.92 6.97
C TYR A 202 0.59 -7.07 7.75
N ILE A 203 0.08 -8.09 7.05
CA ILE A 203 -0.52 -9.28 7.67
C ILE A 203 0.55 -10.05 8.46
N LEU A 204 1.72 -10.27 7.87
CA LEU A 204 2.83 -11.00 8.48
C LEU A 204 3.35 -10.28 9.73
N ALA A 205 3.54 -8.97 9.67
CA ALA A 205 3.93 -8.16 10.83
C ALA A 205 2.89 -8.22 11.96
N ARG A 206 1.59 -8.18 11.61
CA ARG A 206 0.49 -8.29 12.58
C ARG A 206 0.37 -9.69 13.19
N TRP A 207 0.50 -10.73 12.38
CA TRP A 207 0.43 -12.13 12.82
C TRP A 207 1.63 -12.50 13.71
N GLY A 208 2.80 -11.97 13.36
CA GLY A 208 4.01 -12.06 14.15
C GLY A 208 3.87 -11.46 15.55
N HIS A 209 3.04 -10.46 15.82
CA HIS A 209 2.95 -9.88 17.18
C HIS A 209 2.36 -10.86 18.23
N ASN A 210 1.27 -11.57 17.89
CA ASN A 210 0.62 -12.52 18.77
C ASN A 210 -0.22 -13.51 17.94
N PRO A 211 0.35 -14.65 17.51
CA PRO A 211 -0.31 -15.56 16.58
C PRO A 211 -1.58 -16.19 17.19
N LYS A 212 -1.59 -16.44 18.50
CA LYS A 212 -2.73 -17.03 19.23
C LYS A 212 -3.92 -16.06 19.28
N SER A 213 -3.70 -14.82 19.71
CA SER A 213 -4.75 -13.79 19.75
C SER A 213 -5.28 -13.45 18.35
N THR A 214 -4.37 -13.34 17.37
CA THR A 214 -4.73 -13.03 15.99
C THR A 214 -5.60 -14.13 15.39
N TYR A 215 -5.20 -15.40 15.56
CA TYR A 215 -5.96 -16.57 15.10
C TYR A 215 -7.35 -16.64 15.76
N GLN A 216 -7.44 -16.45 17.08
CA GLN A 216 -8.71 -16.44 17.80
C GLN A 216 -9.64 -15.30 17.35
N SER A 217 -9.10 -14.11 17.07
CA SER A 217 -9.90 -12.98 16.58
C SER A 217 -10.44 -13.20 15.16
N LEU A 218 -9.63 -13.77 14.26
CA LEU A 218 -10.00 -14.05 12.88
C LEU A 218 -11.05 -15.16 12.81
N THR A 219 -10.85 -16.25 13.56
CA THR A 219 -11.81 -17.35 13.64
C THR A 219 -13.14 -16.93 14.25
N LYS A 220 -13.13 -16.03 15.26
CA LYS A 220 -14.36 -15.46 15.83
C LYS A 220 -15.11 -14.59 14.80
N ARG A 221 -14.41 -13.73 14.05
CA ARG A 221 -15.03 -12.93 12.97
C ARG A 221 -15.58 -13.79 11.85
N LEU A 222 -14.85 -14.80 11.40
CA LEU A 222 -15.31 -15.73 10.36
C LEU A 222 -16.57 -16.50 10.82
N ARG A 223 -16.63 -16.93 12.08
CA ARG A 223 -17.85 -17.53 12.65
C ARG A 223 -19.02 -16.55 12.68
N GLN A 224 -18.80 -15.29 13.05
CA GLN A 224 -19.85 -14.27 13.03
C GLN A 224 -20.38 -14.02 11.61
N ILE A 225 -19.50 -13.90 10.61
CA ILE A 225 -19.89 -13.73 9.20
C ILE A 225 -20.66 -14.96 8.69
N ARG A 226 -20.19 -16.17 9.03
CA ARG A 226 -20.89 -17.41 8.67
C ARG A 226 -22.29 -17.47 9.28
N ASN A 227 -22.41 -17.15 10.56
CA ASN A 227 -23.71 -17.16 11.25
C ASN A 227 -24.64 -16.08 10.71
N ALA A 228 -24.13 -14.92 10.32
CA ALA A 228 -24.90 -13.84 9.70
C ALA A 228 -25.36 -14.12 8.25
N ARG A 229 -24.79 -15.14 7.57
CA ARG A 229 -25.26 -15.61 6.25
C ARG A 229 -26.24 -16.79 6.33
N HIS A 230 -26.40 -17.39 7.51
CA HIS A 230 -27.32 -18.50 7.74
C HIS A 230 -28.68 -18.06 8.33
N PHE A 231 -28.86 -16.75 8.51
CA PHE A 231 -30.13 -16.05 8.72
C PHE A 231 -30.42 -15.23 7.47
#